data_AF-A0AAN7RXH0-F1
#
_entry.id   AF-A0AAN7RXH0-F1
#
_cell.length_a   1.000
_cell.length_b   1.000
_cell.length_c   1.000
_cell.angle_alpha   90.00
_cell.angle_beta   90.00
_cell.angle_gamma   90.00
#
_symmetry.space_group_name_H-M   'P 1'
#
loop_
_entity.id
_entity.type
_entity.pdbx_description
1 polymer ?
#
loop_
_entity_poly.entity_id
_entity_poly.type
_entity_poly.pdbx_seq_one_letter_code
_entity_poly.pdbx_strand_id
1 'polypeptide(L)'
;MPVPGEGGRRDAQIHQPLSLPPASPGAFAKVKESQRMSDEGRMDQEEADGIRKRCRVVGFALQAEMNHFHERRVADFKRMMQSYLKQQIVFYQRVSQQLEKTLRMYDNL
;
A
#
# COMPACT_ATOMS: atom_id res chain seq x y z
N MET A 1 25.00 27.18 -14.63
CA MET A 1 25.31 26.98 -13.21
C MET A 1 24.32 25.97 -12.62
N PRO A 2 24.68 24.68 -12.47
CA PRO A 2 23.82 23.70 -11.82
C PRO A 2 24.03 23.75 -10.31
N VAL A 3 22.93 23.78 -9.54
CA VAL A 3 22.98 23.67 -8.07
C VAL A 3 23.28 22.22 -7.67
N PRO A 4 24.30 21.97 -6.83
CA PRO A 4 24.58 20.65 -6.29
C PRO A 4 23.88 20.46 -4.95
N GLY A 5 23.28 19.28 -4.76
CA GLY A 5 23.02 18.74 -3.43
C GLY A 5 21.61 18.93 -2.92
N GLU A 6 20.74 17.96 -3.22
CA GLU A 6 19.83 17.36 -2.23
C GLU A 6 19.72 15.86 -2.50
N GLY A 7 20.89 15.20 -2.50
CA GLY A 7 20.99 13.76 -2.27
C GLY A 7 20.97 13.54 -0.77
N GLY A 8 19.79 13.47 -0.17
CA GLY A 8 19.69 13.22 1.27
C GLY A 8 18.25 13.11 1.75
N ARG A 9 17.93 11.92 2.29
CA ARG A 9 16.82 11.67 3.22
C ARG A 9 15.41 11.52 2.62
N ARG A 10 15.19 10.57 1.70
CA ARG A 10 13.83 10.09 1.41
C ARG A 10 13.58 8.60 1.69
N ASP A 11 14.53 7.90 2.29
CA ASP A 11 14.38 6.46 2.59
C ASP A 11 14.09 6.15 4.07
N ALA A 12 13.94 7.16 4.94
CA ALA A 12 13.90 6.96 6.39
C ALA A 12 12.49 6.99 7.03
N GLN A 13 11.39 6.91 6.25
CA GLN A 13 10.05 7.05 6.82
C GLN A 13 9.01 6.07 6.26
N ILE A 14 9.35 4.79 6.07
CA ILE A 14 8.31 3.74 5.93
C ILE A 14 8.75 2.48 6.70
N HIS A 15 9.03 2.65 7.98
CA HIS A 15 9.07 1.52 8.90
C HIS A 15 8.63 1.99 10.29
N GLN A 16 7.50 2.70 10.36
CA GLN A 16 6.71 2.53 11.58
C GLN A 16 6.27 1.06 11.57
N PRO A 17 6.67 0.23 12.54
CA PRO A 17 6.04 -1.07 12.67
C PRO A 17 4.57 -0.77 12.87
N LEU A 18 3.75 -1.10 11.86
CA LEU A 18 2.31 -0.98 11.95
C LEU A 18 1.93 -1.68 13.25
N SER A 19 1.51 -0.89 14.25
CA SER A 19 0.98 -1.40 15.51
C SER A 19 0.02 -2.51 15.15
N LEU A 20 0.28 -3.72 15.65
CA LEU A 20 -0.35 -4.97 15.19
C LEU A 20 -1.82 -4.69 14.86
N PRO A 21 -2.23 -4.69 13.57
CA PRO A 21 -3.63 -4.54 13.29
C PRO A 21 -4.30 -5.72 13.99
N PRO A 22 -5.28 -5.47 14.86
CA PRO A 22 -5.99 -6.56 15.49
C PRO A 22 -6.51 -7.47 14.38
N ALA A 23 -6.54 -8.78 14.65
CA ALA A 23 -7.34 -9.71 13.85
C ALA A 23 -8.73 -9.11 13.58
N SER A 24 -9.41 -9.58 12.53
CA SER A 24 -10.71 -9.01 12.12
C SER A 24 -11.62 -8.75 13.34
N PRO A 25 -12.42 -7.67 13.35
CA PRO A 25 -13.21 -7.28 14.51
C PRO A 25 -14.04 -8.43 15.12
N GLY A 26 -14.54 -9.36 14.27
CA GLY A 26 -15.23 -10.57 14.70
C GLY A 26 -14.33 -11.60 15.40
N ALA A 27 -13.09 -11.78 14.97
CA ALA A 27 -12.13 -12.65 15.65
C ALA A 27 -11.74 -12.10 17.04
N PHE A 28 -11.63 -10.78 17.18
CA PHE A 28 -11.39 -10.13 18.47
C PHE A 28 -12.57 -10.27 19.43
N ALA A 29 -13.79 -10.02 18.93
CA ALA A 29 -15.02 -10.21 19.70
C ALA A 29 -15.11 -11.65 20.22
N LYS A 30 -14.77 -12.63 19.38
CA LYS A 30 -14.79 -14.05 19.74
C LYS A 30 -13.73 -14.44 20.78
N VAL A 31 -12.52 -13.87 20.73
CA VAL A 31 -11.51 -14.08 21.79
C VAL A 31 -11.99 -13.52 23.12
N LYS A 32 -12.53 -12.29 23.12
CA LYS A 32 -13.03 -11.63 24.34
C LYS A 32 -14.23 -12.38 24.93
N GLU A 33 -15.16 -12.81 24.07
CA GLU A 33 -16.31 -13.61 24.48
C GLU A 33 -15.89 -14.98 25.01
N SER A 34 -14.95 -15.66 24.36
CA SER A 34 -14.43 -16.95 24.83
C SER A 34 -13.78 -16.83 26.20
N GLN A 35 -12.98 -15.78 26.44
CA GLN A 35 -12.39 -15.57 27.76
C GLN A 35 -13.47 -15.33 28.82
N ARG A 36 -14.48 -14.50 28.52
CA ARG A 36 -15.60 -14.27 29.44
C ARG A 36 -16.35 -15.57 29.76
N MET A 37 -16.62 -16.41 28.77
CA MET A 37 -17.29 -17.70 29.00
C MET A 37 -16.44 -18.66 29.84
N SER A 38 -15.11 -18.61 29.70
CA SER A 38 -14.19 -19.34 30.58
C SER A 38 -14.25 -18.83 32.02
N ASP A 39 -14.18 -17.51 32.20
CA ASP A 39 -14.24 -16.87 33.53
C ASP A 39 -15.59 -17.13 34.24
N GLU A 40 -16.68 -17.31 33.48
CA GLU A 40 -18.01 -17.70 33.98
C GLU A 40 -18.16 -19.21 34.24
N GLY A 41 -17.12 -20.02 34.00
CA GLY A 41 -17.13 -21.47 34.15
C GLY A 41 -17.98 -22.20 33.10
N ARG A 42 -18.33 -21.53 32.01
CA ARG A 42 -19.19 -22.05 30.93
C ARG A 42 -18.41 -22.64 29.75
N MET A 43 -17.08 -22.59 29.83
CA MET A 43 -16.15 -23.08 28.82
C MET A 43 -14.83 -23.42 29.51
N ASP A 44 -14.09 -24.38 28.97
CA ASP A 44 -12.77 -24.71 29.50
C ASP A 44 -11.71 -23.67 29.08
N GLN A 45 -10.74 -23.42 29.96
CA GLN A 45 -9.68 -22.44 29.72
C GLN A 45 -8.76 -22.86 28.56
N GLU A 46 -8.51 -24.16 28.38
CA GLU A 46 -7.71 -24.67 27.24
C GLU A 46 -8.41 -24.36 25.90
N GLU A 47 -9.75 -24.44 25.88
CA GLU A 47 -10.55 -24.08 24.71
C GLU A 47 -10.47 -22.57 24.42
N ALA A 48 -10.54 -21.72 25.45
CA ALA A 48 -10.36 -20.26 25.34
C ALA A 48 -8.99 -19.91 24.74
N ASP A 49 -7.94 -20.56 25.24
CA ASP A 49 -6.57 -20.33 24.81
C ASP A 49 -6.31 -20.86 23.40
N GLY A 50 -6.96 -21.96 23.01
CA GLY A 50 -7.01 -22.43 21.64
C GLY A 50 -7.63 -21.42 20.67
N ILE A 51 -8.71 -20.73 21.07
CA ILE A 51 -9.32 -19.65 20.29
C ILE A 51 -8.37 -18.45 20.18
N ARG A 52 -7.75 -18.05 21.29
CA ARG A 52 -6.77 -16.96 21.36
C ARG A 52 -5.56 -17.22 20.45
N LYS A 53 -4.98 -18.42 20.50
CA LYS A 53 -3.80 -18.81 19.71
C LYS A 53 -4.09 -18.76 18.21
N ARG A 54 -5.23 -19.32 17.78
CA ARG A 54 -5.65 -19.26 16.37
C ARG A 54 -5.88 -17.83 15.89
N CYS A 55 -6.56 -17.02 16.70
CA CYS A 55 -6.75 -15.60 16.40
C CYS A 55 -5.42 -14.86 16.22
N ARG A 56 -4.43 -15.16 17.06
CA ARG A 56 -3.08 -14.58 16.95
C ARG A 56 -2.35 -15.00 15.67
N VAL A 57 -2.41 -16.27 15.28
CA VAL A 57 -1.79 -16.76 14.03
C VAL A 57 -2.41 -16.06 12.81
N VAL A 58 -3.75 -15.99 12.76
CA VAL A 58 -4.45 -15.27 11.68
C VAL A 58 -4.10 -13.79 11.68
N GLY A 59 -3.98 -13.17 12.85
CA GLY A 59 -3.55 -11.77 12.98
C GLY A 59 -2.16 -11.52 12.37
N PHE A 60 -1.18 -12.39 12.65
CA PHE A 60 0.15 -12.27 12.04
C PHE A 60 0.14 -12.50 10.53
N ALA A 61 -0.61 -13.50 10.05
CA ALA A 61 -0.75 -13.74 8.61
C ALA A 61 -1.37 -12.53 7.89
N LEU A 62 -2.43 -11.95 8.46
CA LEU A 62 -3.07 -10.74 7.93
C LEU A 62 -2.10 -9.56 7.91
N GLN A 63 -1.30 -9.38 8.96
CA GLN A 63 -0.32 -8.30 9.00
C GLN A 63 0.76 -8.46 7.92
N ALA A 64 1.27 -9.68 7.74
CA ALA A 64 2.22 -9.98 6.67
C ALA A 64 1.61 -9.66 5.29
N GLU A 65 0.35 -10.02 5.08
CA GLU A 65 -0.37 -9.73 3.84
C GLU A 65 -0.59 -8.22 3.63
N MET A 66 -0.95 -7.47 4.68
CA MET A 66 -1.10 -6.02 4.61
C MET A 66 0.21 -5.33 4.25
N ASN A 67 1.33 -5.78 4.82
CA ASN A 67 2.65 -5.26 4.49
C ASN A 67 3.00 -5.56 3.02
N HIS A 68 2.84 -6.81 2.60
CA HIS A 68 3.09 -7.21 1.22
C HIS A 68 2.22 -6.42 0.22
N PHE A 69 0.93 -6.28 0.53
CA PHE A 69 0.00 -5.49 -0.27
C PHE A 69 0.44 -4.03 -0.37
N HIS A 70 0.87 -3.42 0.74
CA HIS A 70 1.30 -2.02 0.74
C HIS A 70 2.56 -1.81 -0.10
N GLU A 71 3.57 -2.65 0.07
CA GLU A 71 4.81 -2.62 -0.72
C GLU A 71 4.49 -2.74 -2.22
N ARG A 72 3.64 -3.71 -2.58
CA ARG A 72 3.27 -3.95 -3.98
C ARG A 72 2.45 -2.80 -4.56
N ARG A 73 1.50 -2.27 -3.79
CA ARG A 73 0.69 -1.11 -4.16
C ARG A 73 1.57 0.10 -4.47
N VAL A 74 2.55 0.42 -3.63
CA VAL A 74 3.45 1.57 -3.87
C VAL A 74 4.25 1.37 -5.18
N ALA A 75 4.80 0.18 -5.39
CA ALA A 75 5.55 -0.14 -6.60
C ALA A 75 4.68 -0.06 -7.87
N ASP A 76 3.46 -0.59 -7.82
CA ASP A 76 2.54 -0.60 -8.95
C ASP A 76 2.05 0.81 -9.30
N PHE A 77 1.68 1.62 -8.30
CA PHE A 77 1.28 3.01 -8.52
C PHE A 77 2.43 3.84 -9.11
N LYS A 78 3.66 3.63 -8.63
CA LYS A 78 4.83 4.29 -9.20
C LYS A 78 5.02 3.94 -10.68
N ARG A 79 4.95 2.65 -11.03
CA ARG A 79 5.07 2.19 -12.42
C ARG A 79 3.94 2.71 -13.29
N MET A 80 2.70 2.67 -12.79
CA MET A 80 1.51 3.20 -13.46
C MET A 80 1.68 4.68 -13.79
N MET A 81 2.02 5.50 -12.80
CA MET A 81 2.19 6.95 -13.00
C MET A 81 3.36 7.28 -13.93
N GLN A 82 4.48 6.55 -13.82
CA GLN A 82 5.60 6.71 -14.75
C GLN A 82 5.21 6.38 -16.20
N SER A 83 4.47 5.30 -16.41
CA SER A 83 4.00 4.92 -17.75
C SER A 83 3.04 5.99 -18.30
N TYR A 84 2.06 6.40 -17.49
CA TYR A 84 1.09 7.42 -17.86
C TYR A 84 1.76 8.74 -18.28
N LEU A 85 2.66 9.27 -17.45
CA LEU A 85 3.33 10.55 -17.73
C LEU A 85 4.23 10.47 -18.97
N LYS A 86 4.93 9.34 -19.20
CA LYS A 86 5.69 9.13 -20.43
C LYS A 86 4.80 9.18 -21.67
N GLN A 87 3.64 8.54 -21.63
CA GLN A 87 2.68 8.57 -22.73
C GLN A 87 2.07 9.96 -22.93
N GLN A 88 1.79 10.70 -21.85
CA GLN A 88 1.34 12.09 -21.94
C GLN A 88 2.38 12.98 -22.64
N ILE A 89 3.67 12.85 -22.30
CA ILE A 89 4.75 13.59 -22.97
C ILE A 89 4.75 13.29 -24.48
N VAL A 90 4.74 12.00 -24.85
CA VAL A 90 4.72 11.60 -26.27
C VAL A 90 3.49 12.13 -26.99
N PHE A 91 2.32 12.11 -26.34
CA PHE A 91 1.09 12.64 -26.89
C PHE A 91 1.23 14.13 -27.22
N TYR A 92 1.66 14.96 -26.27
CA TYR A 92 1.80 16.40 -26.50
C TYR A 92 2.92 16.73 -27.50
N GLN A 93 4.02 15.97 -27.52
CA GLN A 93 5.04 16.11 -28.56
C GLN A 93 4.47 15.89 -29.96
N ARG A 94 3.60 14.89 -30.14
CA ARG A 94 2.93 14.64 -31.43
C ARG A 94 2.00 15.79 -31.81
N VAL A 95 1.26 16.34 -30.84
CA VAL A 95 0.41 17.52 -31.07
C VAL A 95 1.27 18.70 -31.54
N SER A 96 2.36 19.01 -30.83
CA SER A 96 3.30 20.07 -31.22
C SER A 96 3.87 19.87 -32.63
N GLN A 97 4.29 18.64 -32.97
CA GLN A 97 4.80 18.32 -34.30
C GLN A 97 3.78 18.57 -35.42
N GLN A 98 2.49 18.27 -35.18
CA GLN A 98 1.44 18.56 -36.16
C GLN A 98 1.24 20.06 -36.35
N LEU A 99 1.26 20.84 -35.26
CA LEU A 99 1.15 22.30 -35.33
C LEU A 99 2.35 22.92 -36.06
N GLU A 100 3.57 22.48 -35.76
CA GLU A 100 4.79 22.92 -36.44
C GLU A 100 4.76 22.57 -37.94
N LYS A 101 4.30 21.37 -38.28
CA LYS A 101 4.16 20.94 -39.69
C LYS A 101 3.20 21.86 -40.44
N THR A 102 2.06 22.19 -39.84
CA THR A 102 1.08 23.10 -40.42
C THR A 102 1.65 24.51 -40.55
N LEU A 103 2.38 25.00 -39.54
CA LEU A 103 3.02 26.32 -39.60
C LEU A 103 3.99 26.43 -40.77
N ARG A 104 4.84 25.41 -41.00
CA ARG A 104 5.81 25.40 -42.12
C ARG A 104 5.17 25.48 -43.50
N MET A 105 3.89 25.15 -43.64
CA MET A 105 3.18 25.32 -44.92
C MET A 105 3.01 26.81 -45.28
N TYR A 106 3.11 27.71 -44.31
CA TYR A 106 3.03 29.15 -44.51
C TYR A 106 4.39 29.82 -44.75
N ASP A 107 5.51 29.14 -44.53
CA ASP A 107 6.86 29.71 -44.72
C ASP A 107 7.22 29.92 -46.21
N ASN A 108 6.51 29.24 -47.13
CA ASN A 108 6.72 29.32 -48.58
C ASN A 108 5.61 30.08 -49.33
N LEU A 109 4.68 30.70 -48.59
CA LEU A 109 3.66 31.63 -49.12
C LEU A 109 4.20 33.06 -49.07
#